data_AF-A0A0F2J7M7-F1
#
_entry.id   AF-A0A0F2J7M7-F1
#
_cell.length_a   1.000
_cell.length_b   1.000
_cell.length_c   1.000
_cell.angle_alpha   90.00
_cell.angle_beta   90.00
_cell.angle_gamma   90.00
#
_symmetry.space_group_name_H-M   'P 1'
#
loop_
_entity.id
_entity.type
_entity.pdbx_description
1 polymer ?
#
loop_
_entity_poly.entity_id
_entity_poly.type
_entity_poly.pdbx_seq_one_letter_code
_entity_poly.pdbx_strand_id
1 'polypeptide(L)'
;MQDPVLHQAIAAWEKSSDDPNVREEYFARRKAVLDEMAAVREAELRLREAIQKGKVEGRAEGKAEVAKNLLDLGMEISKIAKATGMTEDEVKVLKD
;
A
#
# COMPACT_ATOMS: atom_id res chain seq x y z
N MET A 1 8.52 31.22 -42.98
CA MET A 1 7.89 31.99 -41.90
C MET A 1 8.34 33.44 -42.08
N GLN A 2 7.48 34.33 -42.59
CA GLN A 2 7.89 35.61 -43.24
C GLN A 2 7.58 36.88 -42.41
N ASP A 3 7.13 36.76 -41.15
CA ASP A 3 6.82 37.90 -40.30
C ASP A 3 7.98 38.20 -39.32
N PRO A 4 8.68 39.34 -39.47
CA PRO A 4 9.80 39.71 -38.60
C PRO A 4 9.38 39.97 -37.15
N VAL A 5 8.16 40.46 -36.93
CA VAL A 5 7.62 40.75 -35.59
C VAL A 5 7.33 39.45 -34.87
N LEU A 6 6.73 38.49 -35.57
CA LEU A 6 6.49 37.16 -35.03
C LEU A 6 7.81 36.46 -34.64
N HIS A 7 8.86 36.62 -35.44
CA HIS A 7 10.15 36.02 -35.16
C HIS A 7 10.83 36.63 -33.91
N GLN A 8 10.75 37.96 -33.75
CA GLN A 8 11.26 38.63 -32.55
C GLN A 8 10.47 38.24 -31.29
N ALA A 9 9.15 38.12 -31.39
CA ALA A 9 8.30 37.69 -30.29
C ALA A 9 8.63 36.25 -29.85
N ILE A 10 8.84 35.34 -30.81
CA ILE A 10 9.23 33.95 -30.53
C ILE A 10 10.62 33.89 -29.90
N ALA A 11 11.62 34.60 -30.44
CA ALA A 11 12.97 34.61 -29.87
C ALA A 11 13.00 35.22 -28.45
N ALA A 12 12.20 36.25 -28.19
CA ALA A 12 12.06 36.83 -26.85
C ALA A 12 11.35 35.88 -25.87
N TRP A 13 10.35 35.15 -26.35
CA TRP A 13 9.66 34.12 -25.58
C TRP A 13 10.58 32.92 -25.29
N GLU A 14 11.33 32.42 -26.27
CA GLU A 14 12.31 31.36 -26.08
C GLU A 14 13.40 31.78 -25.09
N LYS A 15 13.93 33.00 -25.20
CA LYS A 15 14.95 33.52 -24.28
C LYS A 15 14.43 33.69 -22.85
N SER A 16 13.16 34.05 -22.67
CA SER A 16 12.54 34.16 -21.34
C SER A 16 12.09 32.81 -20.77
N SER A 17 11.75 31.85 -21.64
CA SER A 17 11.46 30.45 -21.31
C SER A 17 12.73 29.64 -21.00
N ASP A 18 13.89 30.08 -21.51
CA ASP A 18 15.21 29.51 -21.22
C ASP A 18 15.87 30.10 -19.96
N ASP A 19 15.16 30.93 -19.20
CA ASP A 19 15.64 31.42 -17.89
C ASP A 19 15.81 30.21 -16.93
N PRO A 20 17.05 29.93 -16.49
CA PRO A 20 17.31 28.80 -15.59
C PRO A 20 16.50 28.84 -14.30
N ASN A 21 16.22 30.04 -13.77
CA ASN A 21 15.45 30.19 -12.53
C ASN A 21 13.99 29.80 -12.75
N VAL A 22 13.38 30.24 -13.86
CA VAL A 22 11.98 29.89 -14.20
C VAL A 22 11.84 28.38 -14.42
N ARG A 23 12.83 27.77 -15.07
CA ARG A 23 12.90 26.32 -15.27
C ARG A 23 13.03 25.57 -13.94
N GLU A 24 13.91 26.04 -13.06
CA GLU A 24 14.11 25.43 -11.74
C GLU A 24 12.83 25.51 -10.90
N GLU A 25 12.18 26.67 -10.84
CA GLU A 25 10.90 26.82 -10.15
C GLU A 25 9.82 25.89 -10.72
N TYR A 26 9.75 25.75 -12.05
CA TYR A 26 8.82 24.83 -12.69
C TYR A 26 9.10 23.38 -12.27
N PHE A 27 10.36 22.95 -12.28
CA PHE A 27 10.73 21.61 -11.84
C PHE A 27 10.50 21.40 -10.35
N ALA A 28 10.75 22.39 -9.51
CA ALA A 28 10.47 22.34 -8.08
C ALA A 28 8.97 22.17 -7.82
N ARG A 29 8.12 22.95 -8.50
CA ARG A 29 6.65 22.81 -8.44
C ARG A 29 6.20 21.43 -8.92
N ARG A 30 6.71 20.97 -10.07
CA ARG A 30 6.39 19.64 -10.60
C ARG A 30 6.84 18.53 -9.65
N LYS A 31 8.01 18.65 -9.05
CA LYS A 31 8.54 17.71 -8.06
C LYS A 31 7.65 17.67 -6.83
N ALA A 32 7.25 18.81 -6.28
CA ALA A 32 6.34 18.87 -5.14
C ALA A 32 5.01 18.13 -5.42
N VAL A 33 4.42 18.34 -6.60
CA VAL A 33 3.21 17.61 -7.01
C VAL A 33 3.46 16.10 -7.08
N LEU A 34 4.59 15.67 -7.65
CA LEU A 34 4.93 14.24 -7.75
C LEU A 34 5.22 13.62 -6.38
N ASP A 35 5.88 14.34 -5.49
CA ASP A 35 6.16 13.89 -4.12
C ASP A 35 4.85 13.71 -3.34
N GLU A 36 3.90 14.64 -3.46
CA GLU A 36 2.54 14.52 -2.89
C GLU A 36 1.79 13.31 -3.45
N MET A 37 1.78 13.13 -4.77
CA MET A 37 1.16 11.96 -5.41
C MET A 37 1.81 10.65 -4.96
N ALA A 38 3.14 10.63 -4.79
CA ALA A 38 3.87 9.47 -4.32
C ALA A 38 3.52 9.16 -2.85
N ALA A 39 3.42 10.18 -1.99
CA ALA A 39 3.04 10.01 -0.59
C ALA A 39 1.63 9.43 -0.45
N VAL A 40 0.66 9.93 -1.22
CA VAL A 40 -0.71 9.38 -1.25
C VAL A 40 -0.69 7.92 -1.70
N ARG A 41 0.00 7.62 -2.82
CA ARG A 41 0.09 6.26 -3.34
C ARG A 41 0.75 5.30 -2.35
N GLU A 42 1.80 5.74 -1.66
CA GLU A 42 2.46 4.93 -0.65
C GLU A 42 1.53 4.65 0.54
N ALA A 43 0.78 5.65 1.01
CA ALA A 43 -0.18 5.49 2.08
C ALA A 43 -1.28 4.46 1.71
N GLU A 44 -1.80 4.51 0.48
CA GLU A 44 -2.78 3.53 -0.02
C GLU A 44 -2.21 2.11 -0.04
N LEU A 45 -0.96 1.94 -0.50
CA LEU A 45 -0.29 0.64 -0.54
C LEU A 45 -0.09 0.08 0.87
N ARG A 46 0.42 0.90 1.80
CA ARG A 46 0.60 0.51 3.21
C ARG A 46 -0.72 0.12 3.87
N LEU A 47 -1.79 0.89 3.63
CA LEU A 47 -3.11 0.56 4.14
C LEU A 47 -3.61 -0.79 3.59
N ARG A 48 -3.44 -1.02 2.28
CA ARG A 48 -3.83 -2.28 1.65
C ARG A 48 -3.07 -3.46 2.23
N GLU A 49 -1.76 -3.34 2.41
CA GLU A 49 -0.93 -4.37 3.05
C GLU A 49 -1.35 -4.62 4.49
N ALA A 50 -1.57 -3.57 5.27
CA ALA A 50 -2.02 -3.68 6.66
C ALA A 50 -3.37 -4.41 6.77
N ILE A 51 -4.34 -4.08 5.89
CA ILE A 51 -5.63 -4.77 5.85
C ILE A 51 -5.46 -6.24 5.49
N GLN A 52 -4.61 -6.58 4.52
CA GLN A 52 -4.37 -7.98 4.14
C GLN A 52 -3.71 -8.77 5.26
N LYS A 53 -2.67 -8.20 5.89
CA LYS A 53 -2.01 -8.81 7.05
C LYS A 53 -2.99 -9.03 8.19
N GLY A 54 -3.72 -7.99 8.60
CA GLY A 54 -4.74 -8.09 9.65
C GLY A 54 -5.84 -9.10 9.35
N LYS A 55 -6.26 -9.26 8.08
CA LYS A 55 -7.21 -10.31 7.68
C LYS A 55 -6.65 -11.71 7.76
N VAL A 56 -5.35 -11.90 7.53
CA VAL A 56 -4.70 -13.21 7.62
C VAL A 56 -4.47 -13.56 9.09
N GLU A 57 -3.87 -12.64 9.84
CA GLU A 57 -3.61 -12.78 11.29
C GLU A 57 -4.92 -13.01 12.05
N GLY A 58 -5.92 -12.15 11.88
CA GLY A 58 -7.21 -12.31 12.56
C GLY A 58 -7.97 -13.59 12.20
N ARG A 59 -7.80 -14.12 10.97
CA ARG A 59 -8.36 -15.44 10.62
C ARG A 59 -7.61 -16.59 11.28
N ALA A 60 -6.29 -16.48 11.42
CA ALA A 60 -5.48 -17.49 12.10
C ALA A 60 -5.75 -17.48 13.61
N GLU A 61 -5.74 -16.30 14.23
CA GLU A 61 -6.07 -16.10 15.64
C GLU A 61 -7.48 -16.60 15.97
N GLY A 62 -8.49 -16.21 15.17
CA GLY A 62 -9.86 -16.68 15.38
C GLY A 62 -10.01 -18.19 15.25
N LYS A 63 -9.28 -18.84 14.33
CA LYS A 63 -9.26 -20.31 14.24
C LYS A 63 -8.64 -20.95 15.47
N ALA A 64 -7.51 -20.41 15.95
CA ALA A 64 -6.82 -20.92 17.13
C ALA A 64 -7.66 -20.74 18.40
N GLU A 65 -8.32 -19.58 18.55
CA GLU A 65 -9.23 -19.31 19.66
C GLU A 65 -10.41 -20.28 19.66
N VAL A 66 -11.05 -20.49 18.50
CA VAL A 66 -12.13 -21.49 18.37
C VAL A 66 -11.59 -22.88 18.70
N ALA A 67 -10.42 -23.29 18.17
CA ALA A 67 -9.84 -24.59 18.46
C ALA A 67 -9.57 -24.79 19.96
N LYS A 68 -9.02 -23.77 20.65
CA LYS A 68 -8.79 -23.80 22.09
C LYS A 68 -10.10 -23.94 22.87
N ASN A 69 -11.11 -23.14 22.54
CA ASN A 69 -12.42 -23.24 23.18
C ASN A 69 -13.06 -24.63 22.99
N LEU A 70 -12.90 -25.25 21.81
CA LEU A 70 -13.42 -26.60 21.59
C LEU A 70 -12.63 -27.68 22.35
N LEU A 71 -11.32 -27.50 22.54
CA LEU A 71 -10.50 -28.37 23.39
C LEU A 71 -10.94 -28.27 24.85
N ASP A 72 -11.19 -27.06 25.35
CA ASP A 72 -11.66 -26.81 26.72
C ASP A 72 -13.05 -27.41 26.97
N LEU A 73 -13.87 -27.50 25.92
CA LEU A 73 -15.16 -28.22 25.94
C LEU A 73 -15.02 -29.75 25.86
N GLY A 74 -13.80 -30.28 25.83
CA GLY A 74 -13.51 -31.72 25.82
C GLY A 74 -13.74 -32.41 24.48
N MET A 75 -13.77 -31.65 23.37
CA MET A 75 -13.97 -32.22 22.05
C MET A 75 -12.70 -32.91 21.54
N GLU A 76 -12.86 -33.99 20.75
CA GLU A 76 -11.73 -34.74 20.22
C GLU A 76 -10.92 -33.92 19.20
N ILE A 77 -9.59 -33.99 19.30
CA ILE A 77 -8.63 -33.27 18.43
C ILE A 77 -8.96 -33.45 16.94
N SER A 78 -9.29 -34.66 16.51
CA SER A 78 -9.62 -34.94 15.09
C SER A 78 -10.87 -34.19 14.61
N LYS A 79 -11.88 -34.04 15.48
CA LYS A 79 -13.11 -33.28 15.16
C LYS A 79 -12.83 -31.78 15.13
N ILE A 80 -11.99 -31.29 16.04
CA ILE A 80 -11.58 -29.87 16.10
C ILE A 80 -10.76 -29.49 14.87
N ALA A 81 -9.79 -30.32 14.49
CA ALA A 81 -8.98 -30.14 13.28
C ALA A 81 -9.88 -30.01 12.03
N LYS A 82 -10.87 -30.91 11.90
CA LYS A 82 -11.84 -30.87 10.80
C LYS A 82 -12.73 -29.63 10.83
N ALA A 83 -13.18 -29.19 12.01
CA ALA A 83 -14.09 -28.05 12.15
C ALA A 83 -13.41 -26.69 11.91
N THR A 84 -12.15 -26.55 12.33
CA THR A 84 -11.36 -25.30 12.21
C THR A 84 -10.52 -25.26 10.93
N GLY A 85 -10.40 -26.40 10.24
CA GLY A 85 -9.52 -26.56 9.08
C GLY A 85 -8.04 -26.43 9.47
N MET A 86 -7.69 -26.84 10.69
CA MET A 86 -6.33 -26.96 11.20
C MET A 86 -5.87 -28.42 11.09
N THR A 87 -4.57 -28.65 11.18
CA THR A 87 -4.01 -29.99 11.32
C THR A 87 -4.13 -30.47 12.77
N GLU A 88 -4.16 -31.78 12.98
CA GLU A 88 -4.22 -32.33 14.34
C GLU A 88 -3.00 -31.94 15.18
N ASP A 89 -1.83 -31.75 14.55
CA ASP A 89 -0.62 -31.35 15.25
C ASP A 89 -0.68 -29.88 15.68
N GLU A 90 -1.21 -28.97 14.83
CA GLU A 90 -1.47 -27.59 15.23
C GLU A 90 -2.46 -27.52 16.41
N VAL A 91 -3.50 -28.34 16.40
CA VAL A 91 -4.47 -28.41 17.51
C VAL A 91 -3.83 -28.99 18.78
N LYS A 92 -2.94 -29.98 18.67
CA LYS A 92 -2.20 -30.53 19.83
C LYS A 92 -1.30 -29.48 20.47
N VAL A 93 -0.68 -28.60 19.69
CA VAL A 93 0.19 -27.53 20.22
C VAL A 93 -0.60 -26.50 21.03
N LEU A 94 -1.91 -26.35 20.77
CA LEU A 94 -2.79 -25.47 21.55
C LEU A 94 -3.24 -26.08 22.89
N LYS A 95 -2.95 -27.36 23.13
CA LYS A 95 -3.23 -28.04 24.39
C LYS A 95 -2.09 -27.75 25.36
N ASP A 96 -2.35 -26.87 26.31
CA ASP A 96 -1.47 -26.55 27.44
C ASP A 96 -1.07 -27.81 28.25
#